data_AF-A0A2H9NFR6-F1
#
_entry.id   AF-A0A2H9NFR6-F1
#
_cell.length_a   1.000
_cell.length_b   1.000
_cell.length_c   1.000
_cell.angle_alpha   90.00
_cell.angle_beta   90.00
_cell.angle_gamma   90.00
#
_symmetry.space_group_name_H-M   'P 1'
#
loop_
_entity.id
_entity.type
_entity.pdbx_description
1 polymer ?
#
loop_
_entity_poly.entity_id
_entity_poly.type
_entity_poly.pdbx_seq_one_letter_code
_entity_poly.pdbx_strand_id
1 'polypeptide(L)' 'MKTKKNEDENFWSDEIFYETMGSEDMKEKMKTFHKKHGEDMNFSCSKCSKRISAHNKDWHAGMCDDCFNKKFFPDD' A
#
# COMPACT_ATOMS: atom_id res chain seq x y z
N MET A 1 -35.88 0.71 7.59
CA MET A 1 -34.78 0.27 6.72
C MET A 1 -34.40 1.41 5.78
N LYS A 2 -33.20 1.98 5.93
CA LYS A 2 -32.26 2.25 4.81
C LYS A 2 -30.95 2.80 5.40
N THR A 3 -29.89 2.13 4.97
CA THR A 3 -28.53 2.05 5.49
C THR A 3 -27.73 3.34 5.31
N LYS A 4 -26.83 3.59 6.27
CA LYS A 4 -25.75 4.58 6.23
C LYS A 4 -25.01 4.49 4.88
N LYS A 5 -24.87 5.62 4.20
CA LYS A 5 -24.08 5.77 2.98
C LYS A 5 -22.62 5.95 3.40
N ASN A 6 -21.74 5.10 2.88
CA ASN A 6 -20.30 5.07 3.10
C ASN A 6 -19.66 6.45 2.94
N GLU A 7 -18.97 6.93 3.98
CA GLU A 7 -18.15 8.16 3.98
C GLU A 7 -16.66 7.84 3.69
N ASP A 8 -16.36 6.64 3.20
CA ASP A 8 -14.99 6.16 2.98
C ASP A 8 -14.44 6.44 1.56
N GLU A 9 -15.25 6.98 0.64
CA GLU A 9 -14.84 7.16 -0.76
C GLU A 9 -14.04 8.45 -1.02
N ASN A 10 -14.01 9.41 -0.09
CA ASN A 10 -13.37 10.72 -0.30
C ASN A 10 -12.03 10.91 0.45
N PHE A 11 -11.61 9.98 1.31
CA PHE A 11 -10.34 10.14 2.05
C PHE A 11 -9.11 9.92 1.15
N TRP A 12 -9.29 9.18 0.05
CA TRP A 12 -8.28 8.96 -1.01
C TRP A 12 -8.59 9.76 -2.27
N SER A 13 -9.14 10.96 -2.13
CA SER A 13 -9.26 11.88 -3.26
C SER A 13 -7.87 12.08 -3.86
N ASP A 14 -7.70 11.68 -5.14
CA ASP A 14 -6.44 11.73 -5.91
C ASP A 14 -5.61 12.98 -5.57
N GLU A 15 -6.27 14.14 -5.45
CA GLU A 15 -5.70 15.46 -5.19
C GLU A 15 -4.84 15.57 -3.90
N ILE A 16 -5.26 15.02 -2.76
CA ILE A 16 -4.53 15.16 -1.49
C ILE A 16 -3.27 14.28 -1.45
N PHE A 17 -3.30 13.14 -2.14
CA PHE A 17 -2.15 12.25 -2.22
C PHE A 17 -1.13 12.71 -3.28
N TYR A 18 -1.60 13.33 -4.38
CA TYR A 18 -0.75 13.94 -5.43
C TYR A 18 0.15 15.07 -4.91
N GLU A 19 -0.30 15.87 -3.96
CA GLU A 19 0.54 16.96 -3.42
C GLU A 19 1.73 16.43 -2.61
N THR A 20 1.64 15.23 -2.03
CA THR A 20 2.65 14.70 -1.11
C THR A 20 3.72 13.85 -1.82
N MET A 21 3.36 13.19 -2.93
CA MET A 21 4.30 12.44 -3.76
C MET A 21 4.29 13.00 -5.18
N GLY A 22 5.44 13.50 -5.64
CA GLY A 22 5.58 14.11 -6.96
C GLY A 22 4.92 13.31 -8.09
N SER A 23 4.36 14.02 -9.08
CA SER A 23 3.43 13.50 -10.08
C SER A 23 3.94 12.31 -10.93
N GLU A 24 5.25 12.18 -11.11
CA GLU A 24 5.87 11.05 -11.81
C GLU A 24 5.98 9.79 -10.94
N ASP A 25 6.45 9.95 -9.69
CA ASP A 25 6.60 8.86 -8.72
C ASP A 25 5.23 8.25 -8.35
N MET A 26 4.19 9.09 -8.32
CA MET A 26 2.82 8.65 -8.08
C MET A 26 2.26 7.81 -9.24
N LYS A 27 2.52 8.17 -10.50
CA LYS A 27 2.06 7.38 -11.65
C LYS A 27 2.65 5.98 -11.66
N GLU A 28 3.87 5.81 -11.17
CA GLU A 28 4.49 4.49 -11.06
C GLU A 28 3.90 3.68 -9.90
N LYS A 29 3.73 4.28 -8.72
CA LYS A 29 3.15 3.61 -7.55
C LYS A 29 1.66 3.28 -7.71
N MET A 30 0.90 4.11 -8.42
CA MET A 30 -0.50 3.82 -8.76
C MET A 30 -0.67 2.58 -9.65
N LYS A 31 0.34 2.24 -10.47
CA LYS A 31 0.34 0.98 -11.24
C LYS A 31 0.41 -0.25 -10.35
N THR A 32 1.01 -0.12 -9.16
CA THR A 32 1.18 -1.22 -8.21
C THR A 32 0.12 -1.22 -7.12
N PHE A 33 -0.65 -0.14 -6.98
CA PHE A 33 -1.79 -0.05 -6.06
C PHE A 33 -2.84 -1.13 -6.34
N HIS A 34 -3.23 -1.31 -7.60
CA HIS A 34 -4.23 -2.31 -8.02
C HIS A 34 -3.66 -3.73 -8.16
N LYS A 35 -2.33 -3.92 -8.08
CA LYS A 35 -1.73 -5.24 -8.22
C LYS A 35 -2.00 -6.07 -6.96
N LYS A 36 -2.35 -7.34 -7.16
CA LYS A 36 -2.55 -8.25 -6.03
C LYS A 36 -1.23 -8.48 -5.31
N HIS A 37 -1.29 -8.74 -4.00
CA HIS A 37 -0.11 -9.07 -3.18
C HIS A 37 0.69 -10.31 -3.66
N GLY A 38 0.15 -11.10 -4.60
CA GLY A 38 0.82 -12.24 -5.23
C GLY A 38 1.41 -11.96 -6.63
N GLU A 39 1.21 -10.78 -7.21
CA GLU A 39 1.79 -10.41 -8.50
C GLU A 39 3.15 -9.73 -8.32
N ASP A 40 4.08 -9.97 -9.26
CA ASP A 40 5.43 -9.40 -9.24
C ASP A 40 6.21 -9.64 -7.92
N MET A 41 6.22 -10.90 -7.45
CA MET A 41 6.94 -11.37 -6.25
C MET A 41 8.47 -11.42 -6.43
N ASN A 42 9.04 -10.35 -6.96
CA ASN A 42 10.46 -10.22 -7.33
C ASN A 42 11.26 -9.36 -6.33
N PHE A 43 10.60 -8.81 -5.32
CA PHE A 43 11.26 -8.01 -4.29
C PHE A 43 11.44 -8.82 -3.02
N SER A 44 12.35 -8.38 -2.15
CA SER A 44 12.61 -9.01 -0.87
C SER A 44 12.23 -8.06 0.26
N CYS A 45 11.54 -8.58 1.27
CA CYS A 45 11.23 -7.85 2.48
C CYS A 45 12.52 -7.40 3.16
N SER A 46 12.61 -6.11 3.49
CA SER A 46 13.77 -5.50 4.16
C SER A 46 14.04 -6.04 5.57
N LYS A 47 13.07 -6.75 6.18
CA LYS A 47 13.16 -7.26 7.55
C LYS A 47 13.41 -8.76 7.65
N CYS A 48 12.74 -9.57 6.83
CA CYS A 48 12.79 -11.03 6.92
C CYS A 48 13.23 -11.71 5.62
N SER A 49 13.56 -10.94 4.58
CA SER A 49 13.98 -11.43 3.26
C SER A 49 12.96 -12.33 2.54
N LYS A 50 11.71 -12.42 3.02
CA LYS A 50 10.62 -13.06 2.29
C LYS A 50 10.40 -12.38 0.94
N ARG A 51 10.01 -13.14 -0.08
CA ARG A 51 9.60 -12.57 -1.37
C ARG A 51 8.32 -11.76 -1.18
N ILE A 52 8.32 -10.54 -1.71
CA ILE A 52 7.19 -9.61 -1.66
C ILE A 52 6.90 -9.07 -3.05
N SER A 53 5.65 -8.65 -3.24
CA SER A 53 5.17 -8.03 -4.48
C SER A 53 5.71 -6.61 -4.65
N ALA A 54 5.58 -6.08 -5.86
CA ALA A 54 5.80 -4.65 -6.13
C ALA A 54 4.92 -3.77 -5.23
N HIS A 55 3.67 -4.20 -4.99
CA HIS A 55 2.75 -3.51 -4.09
C HIS A 55 3.35 -3.36 -2.69
N ASN A 56 3.85 -4.45 -2.11
CA ASN A 56 4.45 -4.41 -0.77
C ASN A 56 5.74 -3.57 -0.74
N LYS A 57 6.47 -3.49 -1.85
CA LYS A 57 7.63 -2.61 -1.96
C LYS A 57 7.22 -1.13 -1.91
N ASP A 58 6.23 -0.75 -2.70
CA ASP A 58 5.84 0.65 -2.89
C ASP A 58 4.93 1.17 -1.77
N TRP A 59 4.04 0.33 -1.24
CA TRP A 59 2.98 0.71 -0.29
C TRP A 59 3.24 0.21 1.14
N HIS A 60 3.92 -0.93 1.31
CA HIS A 60 4.27 -1.46 2.64
C HIS A 60 5.71 -1.14 3.04
N ALA A 61 6.27 -0.03 2.54
CA ALA A 61 7.63 0.44 2.87
C ALA A 61 8.71 -0.65 2.71
N GLY A 62 8.62 -1.48 1.67
CA GLY A 62 9.57 -2.55 1.42
C GLY A 62 9.45 -3.74 2.37
N MET A 63 8.32 -3.90 3.07
CA MET A 63 8.09 -4.96 4.05
C MET A 63 6.96 -5.90 3.60
N CYS A 64 7.01 -7.17 4.03
CA CYS A 64 5.85 -8.04 3.91
C CYS A 64 4.77 -7.63 4.91
N ASP A 65 3.55 -8.08 4.68
CA ASP A 65 2.39 -7.75 5.53
C ASP A 65 2.65 -8.06 7.01
N ASP A 66 3.22 -9.23 7.33
CA ASP A 66 3.59 -9.59 8.71
C ASP A 66 4.52 -8.56 9.38
N CYS A 67 5.55 -8.12 8.65
CA CYS A 67 6.56 -7.21 9.17
C CYS A 67 6.04 -5.77 9.24
N PHE A 68 5.21 -5.38 8.28
CA PHE A 68 4.54 -4.08 8.26
C PHE A 68 3.57 -3.98 9.44
N ASN A 69 2.70 -4.98 9.61
CA ASN A 69 1.73 -5.02 10.70
C ASN A 69 2.43 -5.04 12.06
N LYS A 70 3.43 -5.89 12.26
CA LYS A 70 4.19 -5.88 13.52
C LYS A 70 4.85 -4.53 13.85
N LYS A 71 5.18 -3.72 12.83
CA LYS A 71 5.84 -2.43 13.02
C LYS A 71 4.85 -1.28 13.28
N PHE A 72 3.71 -1.27 12.60
CA PHE A 72 2.75 -0.15 12.63
C PHE A 72 1.47 -0.46 13.40
N PHE A 73 1.15 -1.74 13.59
CA PHE A 73 -0.02 -2.27 14.29
C PHE A 73 0.41 -3.38 15.28
N PRO A 74 1.25 -3.10 16.28
CA PRO A 74 1.54 -4.07 17.32
C PRO A 74 0.24 -4.40 18.08
N ASP A 75 -0.06 -5.69 18.27
CA ASP A 75 -1.08 -6.12 19.23
C ASP A 75 -0.66 -5.63 20.63
N ASP A 76 -1.46 -4.73 21.22
CA ASP A 76 -1.28 -4.13 22.54
C ASP A 76 -1.35 -5.18 23.66
#